data_AF-A0A538MJX8-F1
#
_entry.id   AF-A0A538MJX8-F1
#
_cell.length_a   1.000
_cell.length_b   1.000
_cell.length_c   1.000
_cell.angle_alpha   90.00
_cell.angle_beta   90.00
_cell.angle_gamma   90.00
#
_symmetry.space_group_name_H-M   'P 1'
#
loop_
_entity.id
_entity.type
_entity.pdbx_description
1 polymer ?
#
loop_
_entity_poly.entity_id
_entity_poly.type
_entity_poly.pdbx_seq_one_letter_code
_entity_poly.pdbx_strand_id
1 'polypeptide(L)'
;AMTLATADPEGRPSARMVLLKGADERGFTFFSGYESRKGLELVANPRAALLFYWRPLGRQVRVEGTVRRLSAEDSDAYWATRPPRSRAAAAASRQSEPIASREELEAEFERLLPGGDVPRPARWGGYLLEPESIELWQHRDDRLHERIRFTRAREGSWREELLSP
;
A
#
# COMPACT_ATOMS: atom_id res chain seq x y z
N ALA A 1 -5.98 -3.61 -7.42
CA ALA A 1 -4.65 -3.88 -6.84
C ALA A 1 -3.69 -2.81 -7.31
N MET A 2 -2.62 -2.55 -6.56
CA MET A 2 -1.58 -1.58 -6.92
C MET A 2 -0.20 -2.11 -6.56
N THR A 3 0.82 -1.74 -7.32
CA THR A 3 2.21 -1.94 -6.89
C THR A 3 2.57 -0.84 -5.90
N LEU A 4 3.13 -1.22 -4.76
CA LEU A 4 3.75 -0.31 -3.80
C LEU A 4 5.26 -0.45 -3.91
N ALA A 5 5.95 0.62 -4.30
CA ALA A 5 7.40 0.72 -4.29
C ALA A 5 7.86 1.55 -3.08
N THR A 6 8.87 1.03 -2.39
CA THR A 6 9.54 1.64 -1.23
C THR A 6 11.05 1.48 -1.40
N ALA A 7 11.86 2.17 -0.60
CA ALA A 7 13.31 2.02 -0.62
C ALA A 7 13.87 2.15 0.79
N ASP A 8 14.98 1.47 1.05
CA ASP A 8 15.74 1.67 2.28
C ASP A 8 16.51 3.00 2.27
N PRO A 9 17.13 3.42 3.40
CA PRO A 9 17.87 4.68 3.49
C PRO A 9 19.06 4.80 2.53
N GLU A 10 19.62 3.68 2.08
CA GLU A 10 20.71 3.66 1.08
C GLU A 10 20.17 3.73 -0.36
N GLY A 11 18.86 3.85 -0.54
CA GLY A 11 18.22 4.01 -1.84
C GLY A 11 18.01 2.69 -2.60
N ARG A 12 18.13 1.53 -1.95
CA ARG A 12 17.85 0.24 -2.60
C ARG A 12 16.34 0.02 -2.67
N PRO A 13 15.75 -0.05 -3.88
CA PRO A 13 14.30 -0.14 -4.03
C PRO A 13 13.79 -1.55 -3.76
N SER A 14 12.52 -1.64 -3.35
CA SER A 14 11.76 -2.88 -3.35
C SER A 14 10.29 -2.62 -3.67
N ALA A 15 9.65 -3.57 -4.37
CA ALA A 15 8.28 -3.41 -4.85
C ALA A 15 7.47 -4.69 -4.67
N ARG A 16 6.16 -4.55 -4.46
CA ARG A 16 5.22 -5.66 -4.31
C ARG A 16 3.79 -5.20 -4.55
N MET A 17 2.88 -6.14 -4.79
CA MET A 17 1.44 -5.86 -4.87
C MET A 17 0.83 -5.64 -3.48
N VAL A 18 -0.05 -4.65 -3.38
CA VAL A 18 -0.95 -4.40 -2.24
C VAL A 18 -2.34 -4.01 -2.75
N LEU A 19 -3.31 -3.95 -1.85
CA LEU A 19 -4.67 -3.51 -2.17
C LEU A 19 -4.91 -2.10 -1.62
N LEU A 20 -5.37 -1.20 -2.48
CA LEU A 20 -5.95 0.07 -2.07
C LEU A 20 -7.23 -0.20 -1.25
N LYS A 21 -7.38 0.50 -0.13
CA LYS A 21 -8.52 0.36 0.80
C LYS A 21 -9.29 1.65 1.04
N GLY A 22 -8.74 2.79 0.63
CA GLY A 22 -9.44 4.07 0.60
C GLY A 22 -8.68 5.05 -0.27
N ALA A 23 -9.39 5.96 -0.91
CA ALA A 23 -8.84 7.11 -1.62
C ALA A 23 -9.76 8.30 -1.37
N ASP A 24 -9.24 9.31 -0.68
CA ASP A 24 -9.96 10.52 -0.30
C ASP A 24 -9.02 11.74 -0.40
N GLU A 25 -9.47 12.92 0.02
CA GLU A 25 -8.70 14.18 -0.03
C GLU A 25 -7.39 14.14 0.77
N ARG A 26 -7.27 13.21 1.72
CA ARG A 26 -6.05 13.02 2.52
C ARG A 26 -5.04 12.17 1.76
N GLY A 27 -5.50 11.22 0.93
CA GLY A 27 -4.65 10.41 0.08
C GLY A 27 -5.08 8.95 -0.07
N PHE A 28 -4.09 8.06 -0.21
CA PHE A 28 -4.30 6.65 -0.57
C PHE A 28 -3.99 5.72 0.59
N THR A 29 -5.02 5.00 1.06
CA THR A 29 -4.94 4.14 2.24
C THR A 29 -4.70 2.68 1.85
N PHE A 30 -3.78 2.01 2.55
CA PHE A 30 -3.55 0.57 2.45
C PHE A 30 -3.17 -0.02 3.81
N PHE A 31 -3.26 -1.34 3.98
CA PHE A 31 -2.97 -2.02 5.25
C PHE A 31 -1.95 -3.14 5.06
N SER A 32 -1.02 -3.29 6.01
CA SER A 32 0.08 -4.26 5.94
C SER A 32 0.68 -4.54 7.32
N GLY A 33 1.58 -5.53 7.41
CA GLY A 33 2.44 -5.72 8.57
C GLY A 33 3.52 -4.64 8.69
N TYR A 34 3.61 -3.99 9.85
CA TYR A 34 4.57 -2.95 10.21
C TYR A 34 6.01 -3.47 10.31
N GLU A 35 6.19 -4.74 10.63
CA GLU A 35 7.50 -5.40 10.76
C GLU A 35 7.97 -6.06 9.46
N SER A 36 7.13 -6.05 8.42
CA SER A 36 7.54 -6.57 7.10
C SER A 36 8.62 -5.70 6.48
N ARG A 37 9.35 -6.21 5.47
CA ARG A 37 10.38 -5.43 4.75
C ARG A 37 9.90 -4.02 4.34
N LYS A 38 8.69 -3.93 3.77
CA LYS A 38 8.11 -2.63 3.38
C LYS A 38 7.78 -1.74 4.58
N GLY A 39 7.37 -2.34 5.69
CA GLY A 39 7.01 -1.62 6.90
C GLY A 39 8.24 -1.02 7.59
N LEU A 40 9.36 -1.77 7.60
CA LEU A 40 10.66 -1.30 8.06
C LEU A 40 11.21 -0.19 7.16
N GLU A 41 11.16 -0.38 5.83
CA GLU A 41 11.56 0.65 4.85
C GLU A 41 10.74 1.93 5.04
N LEU A 42 9.41 1.85 5.22
CA LEU A 42 8.55 3.03 5.42
C LEU A 42 8.77 3.75 6.76
N VAL A 43 9.30 3.06 7.77
CA VAL A 43 9.70 3.71 9.04
C VAL A 43 10.99 4.50 8.84
N ALA A 44 11.97 3.90 8.16
CA ALA A 44 13.28 4.52 7.97
C ALA A 44 13.28 5.60 6.87
N ASN A 45 12.43 5.43 5.85
CA ASN A 45 12.26 6.31 4.71
C ASN A 45 10.76 6.41 4.37
N PRO A 46 10.03 7.43 4.89
CA PRO A 46 8.57 7.54 4.75
C PRO A 46 8.16 8.04 3.37
N ARG A 47 8.76 7.52 2.31
CA ARG A 47 8.49 7.85 0.91
C ARG A 47 8.08 6.60 0.16
N ALA A 48 7.07 6.72 -0.70
CA ALA A 48 6.64 5.60 -1.54
C ALA A 48 6.07 6.07 -2.87
N ALA A 49 6.01 5.12 -3.81
CA ALA A 49 5.28 5.26 -5.05
C ALA A 49 4.24 4.13 -5.20
N LEU A 50 3.06 4.50 -5.71
CA LEU A 50 1.99 3.57 -6.10
C LEU A 50 1.89 3.54 -7.62
N LEU A 51 1.67 2.35 -8.17
CA LEU A 51 1.38 2.15 -9.58
C LEU A 51 0.08 1.35 -9.73
N PHE A 52 -0.89 1.94 -10.41
CA PHE A 52 -2.08 1.25 -10.90
C PHE A 52 -1.89 1.03 -12.39
N TYR A 53 -2.16 -0.19 -12.84
CA TYR A 53 -2.14 -0.51 -14.27
C TYR A 53 -3.37 -1.30 -14.63
N TRP A 54 -4.19 -0.72 -15.51
CA TRP A 54 -5.42 -1.32 -16.02
C TRP A 54 -5.23 -1.62 -17.50
N ARG A 55 -4.61 -2.76 -17.80
CA ARG A 55 -4.35 -3.21 -19.17
C ARG A 55 -5.58 -3.13 -20.09
N PRO A 56 -6.78 -3.61 -19.70
CA PRO A 56 -7.96 -3.54 -20.58
C PRO A 56 -8.42 -2.12 -20.92
N LEU A 57 -8.06 -1.14 -20.08
CA LEU A 57 -8.40 0.28 -20.29
C LEU A 57 -7.27 1.05 -20.99
N GLY A 58 -6.09 0.44 -21.16
CA GLY A 58 -4.90 1.15 -21.60
C GLY A 58 -4.51 2.30 -20.67
N ARG A 59 -4.72 2.15 -19.35
CA ARG A 59 -4.51 3.23 -18.37
C ARG A 59 -3.48 2.86 -17.31
N GLN A 60 -2.73 3.87 -16.90
CA GLN A 60 -1.82 3.80 -15.77
C GLN A 60 -1.98 5.05 -14.89
N VAL A 61 -1.91 4.85 -13.57
CA VAL A 61 -1.85 5.95 -12.60
C VAL A 61 -0.63 5.74 -11.71
N ARG A 62 0.20 6.78 -11.60
CA ARG A 62 1.29 6.83 -10.63
C ARG A 62 0.94 7.82 -9.53
N VAL A 63 1.26 7.46 -8.30
CA VAL A 63 1.14 8.36 -7.14
C VAL A 63 2.44 8.31 -6.37
N GLU A 64 3.01 9.46 -6.06
CA GLU A 64 4.24 9.59 -5.27
C GLU A 64 3.98 10.52 -4.11
N GLY A 65 4.52 10.20 -2.93
CA GLY A 65 4.30 11.03 -1.76
C GLY A 65 4.89 10.49 -0.46
N THR A 66 4.55 11.19 0.61
CA THR A 66 4.95 10.83 1.98
C THR A 66 3.96 9.82 2.55
N VAL A 67 4.45 8.87 3.32
CA VAL A 67 3.64 7.84 3.97
C VAL A 67 3.69 8.01 5.48
N ARG A 68 2.52 7.98 6.11
CA ARG A 68 2.38 7.89 7.57
C ARG A 68 1.53 6.71 7.98
N ARG A 69 1.71 6.23 9.21
CA ARG A 69 0.82 5.24 9.80
C ARG A 69 -0.53 5.91 10.11
N LEU A 70 -1.60 5.13 9.99
CA LEU A 70 -2.90 5.49 10.56
C LEU A 70 -2.85 5.33 12.08
N SER A 71 -3.83 5.90 12.78
CA SER A 71 -3.96 5.72 14.22
C SER A 71 -4.26 4.24 14.56
N ALA A 72 -4.10 3.90 15.84
CA ALA A 72 -4.49 2.57 16.32
C ALA A 72 -6.00 2.37 16.12
N GLU A 73 -6.79 3.39 16.44
CA GLU A 73 -8.25 3.40 16.32
C GLU A 73 -8.69 3.19 14.87
N ASP A 74 -8.10 3.89 13.90
CA ASP A 74 -8.41 3.70 12.47
C ASP A 74 -8.03 2.28 12.00
N SER A 75 -6.93 1.75 12.52
CA SER A 75 -6.46 0.40 12.20
C SER A 75 -7.36 -0.68 12.80
N ASP A 76 -7.85 -0.47 14.03
CA ASP A 76 -8.79 -1.34 14.73
C ASP A 76 -10.18 -1.32 14.06
N ALA A 77 -10.66 -0.13 13.70
CA ALA A 77 -11.90 0.04 12.96
C ALA A 77 -11.88 -0.74 11.63
N TYR A 78 -10.82 -0.60 10.83
CA TYR A 78 -10.71 -1.39 9.61
C TYR A 78 -10.53 -2.89 9.90
N TRP A 79 -9.76 -3.28 10.93
CA TRP A 79 -9.57 -4.68 11.31
C TRP A 79 -10.90 -5.38 11.62
N ALA A 80 -11.81 -4.70 12.32
CA ALA A 80 -13.14 -5.22 12.65
C ALA A 80 -13.97 -5.55 11.39
N THR A 81 -13.77 -4.82 10.29
CA THR A 81 -14.47 -5.09 9.01
C THR A 81 -13.93 -6.31 8.24
N ARG A 82 -12.74 -6.81 8.59
CA ARG A 82 -12.08 -7.90 7.85
C ARG A 82 -12.80 -9.23 8.09
N PRO A 83 -12.96 -10.11 7.09
CA PRO A 83 -13.48 -11.45 7.30
C PRO A 83 -12.66 -12.23 8.35
N PRO A 84 -13.26 -13.10 9.18
CA PRO A 84 -12.55 -13.86 10.20
C PRO A 84 -11.29 -14.58 9.69
N ARG A 85 -11.38 -15.23 8.51
CA ARG A 85 -10.24 -15.87 7.84
C ARG A 85 -9.11 -14.90 7.49
N SER A 86 -9.43 -13.66 7.13
CA SER A 86 -8.42 -12.62 6.87
C SER A 86 -7.74 -12.15 8.16
N ARG A 87 -8.48 -12.05 9.27
CA ARG A 87 -7.93 -11.72 10.59
C ARG A 87 -6.97 -12.82 11.07
N ALA A 88 -7.42 -14.08 11.04
CA ALA A 88 -6.61 -15.24 11.41
C ALA A 88 -5.32 -15.34 10.57
N ALA A 89 -5.41 -15.20 9.24
CA ALA A 89 -4.22 -15.25 8.37
C ALA A 89 -3.19 -14.14 8.66
N ALA A 90 -3.66 -12.92 8.93
CA ALA A 90 -2.76 -11.81 9.28
C ALA A 90 -2.16 -11.97 10.68
N ALA A 91 -2.88 -12.58 11.61
CA ALA A 91 -2.42 -12.83 12.97
C ALA A 91 -1.48 -14.04 13.10
N ALA A 92 -1.65 -15.07 12.26
CA ALA A 92 -0.74 -16.21 12.19
C ALA A 92 0.61 -15.83 11.56
N SER A 93 0.60 -14.93 10.57
CA SER A 93 1.80 -14.57 9.82
C SER A 93 2.64 -13.48 10.50
N ARG A 94 3.95 -13.73 10.63
CA ARG A 94 4.97 -12.68 10.76
C ARG A 94 5.47 -12.31 9.36
N GLN A 95 4.81 -11.33 8.76
CA GLN A 95 4.96 -11.05 7.34
C GLN A 95 6.42 -10.71 6.98
N SER A 96 7.00 -11.46 6.02
CA SER A 96 8.38 -11.33 5.52
C SER A 96 9.49 -11.94 6.40
N GLU A 97 9.15 -12.58 7.51
CA GLU A 97 10.11 -13.41 8.25
C GLU A 97 10.22 -14.82 7.62
N PRO A 98 11.40 -15.47 7.70
CA PRO A 98 11.53 -16.89 7.37
C PRO A 98 10.62 -17.75 8.25
N ILE A 99 10.06 -18.81 7.68
CA ILE A 99 9.28 -19.82 8.40
C ILE A 99 10.01 -21.16 8.30
N ALA A 100 9.88 -22.01 9.33
CA ALA A 100 10.49 -23.34 9.29
C ALA A 100 9.77 -24.26 8.29
N SER A 101 8.45 -24.15 8.17
CA SER A 101 7.63 -24.94 7.24
C SER A 101 6.30 -24.25 6.92
N ARG A 102 5.63 -24.69 5.85
CA ARG A 102 4.29 -24.22 5.51
C ARG A 102 3.25 -24.77 6.49
N GLU A 103 3.46 -26.00 6.93
CA GLU A 103 2.59 -26.76 7.82
C GLU A 103 2.44 -26.06 9.18
N GLU A 104 3.52 -25.48 9.70
CA GLU A 104 3.49 -24.68 10.95
C GLU A 104 2.62 -23.42 10.81
N LEU A 105 2.74 -22.70 9.70
CA LEU A 105 1.91 -21.52 9.43
C LEU A 105 0.41 -21.89 9.30
N GLU A 106 0.13 -23.01 8.64
CA GLU A 106 -1.23 -23.52 8.47
C GLU A 106 -1.83 -23.99 9.80
N ALA A 107 -1.04 -24.67 10.64
CA ALA A 107 -1.47 -25.07 11.98
C ALA A 107 -1.81 -23.86 12.86
N GLU A 108 -0.99 -22.80 12.85
CA GLU A 108 -1.28 -21.57 13.59
C GLU A 108 -2.51 -20.84 13.03
N PHE A 109 -2.68 -20.82 11.71
CA PHE A 109 -3.87 -20.27 11.07
C PHE A 109 -5.14 -21.00 11.50
N GLU A 110 -5.16 -22.34 11.46
CA GLU A 110 -6.31 -23.15 11.86
C GLU A 110 -6.59 -23.05 13.37
N ARG A 111 -5.56 -22.86 14.21
CA ARG A 111 -5.72 -22.60 15.64
C ARG A 111 -6.46 -21.28 15.92
N LEU A 112 -6.21 -20.25 15.11
CA LEU A 112 -6.79 -18.91 15.27
C LEU A 112 -8.17 -18.74 14.61
N LEU A 113 -8.50 -19.58 13.62
CA LEU A 113 -9.71 -19.41 12.79
C LEU A 113 -11.04 -19.54 13.57
N PRO A 114 -11.26 -20.57 14.43
CA PRO A 114 -12.54 -20.77 15.11
C PRO A 114 -12.92 -19.64 16.07
N GLY A 115 -11.93 -18.92 16.61
CA GLY A 115 -12.17 -17.87 17.60
C GLY A 115 -12.95 -16.67 17.08
N GLY A 116 -12.90 -16.40 15.77
CA GLY A 116 -13.65 -15.31 15.10
C GLY A 116 -13.25 -13.88 15.48
N ASP A 117 -12.81 -13.69 16.71
CA ASP A 117 -12.48 -12.43 17.39
C ASP A 117 -10.97 -12.34 17.69
N VAL A 118 -10.17 -12.61 16.66
CA VAL A 118 -8.72 -12.44 16.76
C VAL A 118 -8.42 -10.95 16.88
N PRO A 119 -7.84 -10.46 17.98
CA PRO A 119 -7.51 -9.05 18.14
C PRO A 119 -6.47 -8.63 17.10
N ARG A 120 -6.47 -7.35 16.72
CA ARG A 120 -5.46 -6.83 15.79
C ARG A 120 -4.07 -6.97 16.41
N PRO A 121 -3.12 -7.65 15.75
CA PRO A 121 -1.74 -7.67 16.22
C PRO A 121 -1.13 -6.26 16.19
N ALA A 122 -0.35 -5.88 17.20
CA ALA A 122 0.34 -4.59 17.24
C ALA A 122 1.24 -4.34 16.01
N ARG A 123 1.78 -5.41 15.43
CA ARG A 123 2.58 -5.41 14.19
C ARG A 123 1.78 -5.22 12.90
N TRP A 124 0.48 -4.95 12.96
CA TRP A 124 -0.38 -4.82 11.79
C TRP A 124 -1.23 -3.55 11.86
N GLY A 125 -1.35 -2.83 10.74
CA GLY A 125 -2.28 -1.72 10.65
C GLY A 125 -2.19 -0.95 9.33
N GLY A 126 -2.75 0.27 9.36
CA GLY A 126 -2.95 1.10 8.18
C GLY A 126 -1.82 2.07 7.91
N TYR A 127 -1.68 2.41 6.64
CA TYR A 127 -0.84 3.48 6.13
C TYR A 127 -1.67 4.40 5.25
N LEU A 128 -1.37 5.69 5.30
CA LEU A 128 -1.85 6.69 4.36
C LEU A 128 -0.65 7.22 3.57
N LEU A 129 -0.74 7.18 2.24
CA LEU A 129 0.14 7.95 1.36
C LEU A 129 -0.52 9.27 1.04
N GLU A 130 0.10 10.36 1.47
CA GLU A 130 -0.30 11.73 1.19
C GLU A 130 0.36 12.18 -0.13
N PRO A 131 -0.42 12.40 -1.21
CA PRO A 131 0.14 12.56 -2.54
C PRO A 131 0.82 13.93 -2.70
N GLU A 132 2.02 13.89 -3.27
CA GLU A 132 2.80 15.04 -3.72
C GLU A 132 2.81 15.13 -5.25
N SER A 133 2.68 14.00 -5.93
CA SER A 133 2.57 13.90 -7.37
C SER A 133 1.58 12.80 -7.76
N ILE A 134 0.74 13.07 -8.75
CA ILE A 134 -0.15 12.11 -9.38
C ILE A 134 0.03 12.22 -10.90
N GLU A 135 0.37 11.13 -11.57
CA GLU A 135 0.47 11.09 -13.04
C GLU A 135 -0.61 10.17 -13.61
N LEU A 136 -1.37 10.69 -14.55
CA LEU A 136 -2.33 9.96 -15.36
C LEU A 136 -1.68 9.69 -16.72
N TRP A 137 -1.64 8.41 -17.10
CA TRP A 137 -1.13 7.97 -18.39
C TRP A 137 -2.24 7.22 -19.14
N GLN A 138 -2.43 7.56 -20.40
CA GLN A 138 -3.40 6.94 -21.30
C GLN A 138 -2.73 6.49 -22.59
N HIS A 139 -2.91 5.23 -22.92
CA HIS A 139 -2.42 4.62 -24.15
C HIS A 139 -3.02 5.30 -25.38
N ARG A 140 -2.20 5.40 -26.44
CA ARG A 140 -2.54 5.88 -27.78
C ARG A 140 -1.82 5.00 -28.79
N ASP A 141 -2.50 4.58 -29.85
CA ASP A 141 -1.99 3.58 -30.81
C ASP A 141 -0.81 4.11 -31.65
N ASP A 142 -0.75 5.41 -31.86
CA ASP A 142 0.33 6.14 -32.52
C ASP A 142 1.58 6.30 -31.62
N ARG A 143 1.55 5.75 -30.39
CA ARG A 143 2.60 5.85 -29.35
C ARG A 143 2.77 7.24 -28.76
N LEU A 144 1.95 8.22 -29.15
CA LEU A 144 1.92 9.54 -28.56
C LEU A 144 1.03 9.54 -27.32
N HIS A 145 1.43 8.76 -26.31
CA HIS A 145 0.66 8.59 -25.08
C HIS A 145 0.36 9.92 -24.39
N GLU A 146 -0.85 10.05 -23.87
CA GLU A 146 -1.24 11.23 -23.09
C GLU A 146 -0.73 11.06 -21.67
N ARG A 147 0.01 12.06 -21.19
CA ARG A 147 0.58 12.08 -19.84
C ARG A 147 0.29 13.42 -19.19
N ILE A 148 -0.56 13.41 -18.17
CA ILE A 148 -0.89 14.58 -17.37
C ILE A 148 -0.36 14.33 -15.96
N ARG A 149 0.51 15.21 -15.46
CA ARG A 149 1.02 15.15 -14.09
C ARG A 149 0.47 16.32 -13.28
N PHE A 150 -0.07 15.98 -12.12
CA PHE A 150 -0.43 16.90 -11.05
C PHE A 150 0.67 16.87 -10.01
N THR A 151 1.23 18.03 -9.65
CA THR A 151 2.17 18.16 -8.53
C THR A 151 1.62 19.13 -7.49
N ARG A 152 1.74 18.78 -6.22
CA ARG A 152 1.31 19.65 -5.12
C ARG A 152 2.24 20.86 -5.08
N ALA A 153 1.68 22.04 -5.25
CA ALA A 153 2.39 23.31 -5.20
C ALA A 153 2.36 23.91 -3.78
N ARG A 154 2.89 25.13 -3.62
CA ARG A 154 2.79 25.87 -2.36
C ARG A 154 1.32 26.14 -2.03
N GLU A 155 1.01 26.26 -0.74
CA GLU A 155 -0.34 26.56 -0.21
C GLU A 155 -1.40 25.47 -0.50
N GLY A 156 -0.98 24.26 -0.87
CA GLY A 156 -1.88 23.11 -1.06
C GLY A 156 -2.62 23.09 -2.39
N SER A 157 -2.34 24.04 -3.29
CA SER A 157 -2.81 24.02 -4.68
C SER A 157 -2.11 22.93 -5.49
N TRP A 158 -2.68 22.57 -6.65
CA TRP A 158 -2.10 21.60 -7.57
C TRP A 158 -1.71 22.28 -8.88
N ARG A 159 -0.52 21.97 -9.38
CA ARG A 159 -0.07 22.36 -10.73
C ARG A 159 -0.23 21.18 -11.68
N GLU A 160 -0.85 21.43 -12.82
CA GLU A 160 -1.03 20.47 -13.91
C GLU A 160 -0.01 20.72 -15.03
N GLU A 161 0.62 19.66 -15.51
CA GLU A 161 1.63 19.70 -16.59
C GLU A 161 1.41 18.53 -17.56
N LEU A 162 1.48 18.81 -18.86
CA LEU A 162 1.57 17.78 -19.90
C LEU A 162 3.01 17.31 -20.04
N LEU A 163 3.22 15.99 -20.11
CA LEU A 163 4.53 15.38 -20.30
C LEU A 163 4.62 14.72 -21.67
N SER A 164 5.83 14.70 -22.25
CA SER A 164 6.07 13.88 -23.42
C SER A 164 5.94 12.39 -23.07
N PRO A 165 5.40 11.56 -23.98
CA PRO A 165 5.24 10.11 -23.80
C PRO A 165 6.55 9.41 -23.48
#